data_AF-A0A540NRP2-F1
#
_entry.id   AF-A0A540NRP2-F1
#
_cell.length_a   1.000
_cell.length_b   1.000
_cell.length_c   1.000
_cell.angle_alpha   90.00
_cell.angle_beta   90.00
_cell.angle_gamma   90.00
#
_symmetry.space_group_name_H-M   'P 1'
#
loop_
_entity.id
_entity.type
_entity.pdbx_description
1 polymer ?
#
loop_
_entity_poly.entity_id
_entity_poly.type
_entity_poly.pdbx_seq_one_letter_code
_entity_poly.pdbx_strand_id
1 'polypeptide(L)' 'MKEKLGFLVCVWFLLCGRVARFVVEKNSLKVTAAPSSMKGVYECAIGNLGIPQYEGTLVGIVYHPKPNQMACNGAPCA' A
#
# COMPACT_ATOMS: atom_id res chain seq x y z
N MET A 1 12.72 34.78 -24.79
CA MET A 1 11.92 33.57 -25.10
C MET A 1 12.24 32.39 -24.18
N LYS A 2 13.51 32.20 -23.78
CA LYS A 2 14.00 31.12 -22.90
C LYS A 2 13.40 31.12 -21.48
N GLU A 3 13.15 32.30 -20.93
CA GLU A 3 12.61 32.47 -19.57
C GLU A 3 11.13 32.09 -19.45
N LYS A 4 10.35 32.40 -20.49
CA LYS A 4 8.95 31.97 -20.59
C LYS A 4 8.83 30.45 -20.72
N LEU A 5 9.77 29.82 -21.43
CA LEU A 5 9.80 28.37 -21.59
C LEU A 5 10.17 27.67 -20.27
N GLY A 6 11.16 28.19 -19.54
CA GLY A 6 11.51 27.68 -18.21
C GLY A 6 10.36 27.78 -17.22
N PHE A 7 9.65 28.92 -17.21
CA PHE A 7 8.46 29.10 -16.39
C PHE A 7 7.35 28.10 -16.77
N LEU A 8 7.11 27.88 -18.06
CA LEU A 8 6.11 26.92 -18.54
C LEU A 8 6.44 25.48 -18.11
N VAL A 9 7.71 25.08 -18.18
CA VAL A 9 8.18 23.76 -17.75
C VAL A 9 8.05 23.58 -16.24
N CYS A 10 8.38 24.59 -15.45
CA CYS A 10 8.21 24.56 -13.99
C CYS A 10 6.73 24.42 -13.59
N VAL A 11 5.85 25.19 -14.22
CA VAL A 11 4.39 25.11 -14.00
C VAL A 11 3.86 23.73 -14.40
N TRP A 12 4.34 23.16 -15.50
CA TRP A 12 3.98 21.81 -15.93
C TRP A 12 4.41 20.76 -14.90
N PHE A 13 5.65 20.80 -14.41
CA PHE A 13 6.13 19.87 -13.39
C PHE A 13 5.33 19.98 -12.07
N LEU A 14 4.97 21.19 -11.66
CA LEU A 14 4.11 21.41 -10.48
C LEU A 14 2.70 20.84 -10.66
N LEU A 15 2.15 20.91 -11.88
CA LEU A 15 0.81 20.39 -12.20
C LEU A 15 0.79 18.87 -12.43
N CYS A 16 1.85 18.31 -13.03
CA CYS A 16 1.98 16.87 -13.31
C CYS A 16 2.53 16.05 -12.13
N GLY A 17 3.03 16.70 -11.07
CA GLY A 17 3.60 16.06 -9.88
C GLY A 17 2.61 15.31 -8.98
N ARG A 18 1.58 14.67 -9.55
CA ARG A 18 0.77 13.69 -8.81
C ARG A 18 1.54 12.39 -8.72
N VAL A 19 2.52 12.35 -7.82
CA VAL A 19 3.10 11.11 -7.30
C VAL A 19 1.94 10.25 -6.80
N ALA A 20 1.89 8.97 -7.20
CA ALA A 20 0.84 8.03 -6.84
C ALA A 20 0.48 8.19 -5.36
N ARG A 21 -0.69 8.77 -5.10
CA ARG A 21 -1.15 8.96 -3.72
C ARG A 21 -1.69 7.61 -3.29
N PHE A 22 -0.95 6.96 -2.40
CA PHE A 22 -1.47 5.87 -1.60
C PHE A 22 -2.58 6.46 -0.74
N VAL A 23 -3.82 6.32 -1.20
CA VAL A 23 -4.99 6.66 -0.38
C VAL A 23 -5.16 5.48 0.56
N VAL A 24 -4.76 5.71 1.80
CA VAL A 24 -4.96 4.75 2.87
C VAL A 24 -6.40 4.88 3.33
N GLU A 25 -7.18 3.82 3.15
CA GLU A 25 -8.48 3.71 3.81
C GLU A 25 -8.30 3.08 5.18
N LYS A 26 -8.91 3.69 6.19
CA LYS A 26 -9.03 3.07 7.51
C LYS A 26 -10.01 1.91 7.37
N ASN A 27 -9.55 0.70 7.66
CA ASN A 27 -10.40 -0.48 7.70
C ASN A 27 -10.08 -1.31 8.95
N SER A 28 -10.86 -2.37 9.18
CA SER A 28 -10.67 -3.32 10.25
C SER A 28 -10.01 -4.61 9.76
N LEU A 29 -8.96 -5.06 10.43
CA LEU A 29 -8.38 -6.39 10.28
C LEU A 29 -8.82 -7.27 11.44
N LYS A 30 -9.39 -8.43 11.13
CA LYS A 30 -9.89 -9.38 12.14
C LYS A 30 -8.96 -10.58 12.27
N VAL A 31 -8.36 -10.74 13.44
CA VAL A 31 -7.58 -11.94 13.79
C VAL A 31 -8.54 -12.99 14.33
N THR A 32 -8.77 -14.03 13.54
CA THR A 32 -9.72 -15.12 13.86
C THR A 32 -9.05 -16.33 14.49
N ALA A 33 -7.78 -16.57 14.17
CA ALA A 33 -7.03 -17.77 14.53
C ALA A 33 -6.11 -17.57 15.75
N ALA A 34 -5.34 -18.61 16.08
CA ALA A 34 -4.42 -18.66 17.20
C ALA A 34 -3.20 -17.73 17.03
N PRO A 35 -2.57 -17.27 18.13
CA PRO A 35 -2.92 -17.53 19.53
C PRO A 35 -4.16 -16.75 19.99
N SER A 36 -4.94 -17.33 20.91
CA SER A 36 -6.17 -16.74 21.46
C SER A 36 -5.96 -15.36 22.09
N SER A 37 -4.74 -15.07 22.57
CA SER A 37 -4.35 -13.77 23.13
C SER A 37 -4.36 -12.62 22.11
N MET A 38 -4.24 -12.92 20.82
CA MET A 38 -4.25 -11.91 19.74
C MET A 38 -5.58 -11.91 18.95
N LYS A 39 -6.58 -12.67 19.39
CA LYS A 39 -7.88 -12.71 18.73
C LYS A 39 -8.61 -11.38 18.96
N GLY A 40 -9.01 -10.72 17.89
CA GLY A 40 -9.64 -9.41 18.00
C GLY A 40 -9.85 -8.71 16.66
N VAL A 41 -10.40 -7.50 16.73
CA VAL A 41 -10.52 -6.58 15.60
C VAL A 41 -9.55 -5.43 15.85
N TYR A 42 -8.70 -5.16 14.86
CA TYR A 42 -7.65 -4.15 14.93
C TYR A 42 -7.83 -3.14 13.81
N GLU A 43 -7.44 -1.90 14.05
CA GLU A 43 -7.38 -0.88 13.01
C GLU A 43 -6.23 -1.18 12.05
N CYS A 44 -6.49 -1.04 10.75
CA CYS A 44 -5.47 -1.15 9.73
C CYS A 44 -5.63 -0.10 8.64
N ALA A 45 -4.52 0.13 7.94
CA ALA A 45 -4.42 0.94 6.76
C ALA A 45 -4.45 0.00 5.54
N ILE A 46 -5.43 0.16 4.65
CA ILE A 46 -5.47 -0.59 3.39
C ILE A 46 -5.14 0.35 2.24
N GLY A 47 -4.19 -0.06 1.40
CA GLY A 47 -3.90 0.63 0.16
C GLY A 47 -4.95 0.31 -0.90
N ASN A 48 -5.36 1.32 -1.67
CA ASN A 48 -6.33 1.21 -2.76
C ASN A 48 -5.80 0.53 -4.05
N LEU A 49 -4.73 -0.27 -3.94
CA LEU A 49 -4.08 -0.97 -5.06
C LEU A 49 -4.15 -2.48 -4.83
N GLY A 50 -4.41 -3.24 -5.89
CA GLY A 50 -4.49 -4.70 -5.82
C GLY A 50 -5.75 -5.25 -5.14
N ILE A 51 -6.70 -4.38 -4.79
CA ILE A 51 -8.03 -4.75 -4.27
C ILE A 51 -9.10 -4.60 -5.37
N PRO A 52 -10.12 -5.46 -5.41
CA PRO A 52 -11.24 -5.31 -6.34
C PRO A 52 -12.10 -4.06 -6.02
N GLN A 53 -12.85 -3.56 -7.00
CA GLN A 53 -13.77 -2.42 -6.84
C GLN A 53 -15.09 -2.76 -6.13
N TYR A 54 -15.28 -4.01 -5.73
CA TYR A 54 -16.45 -4.49 -5.01
C TYR A 54 -16.05 -4.89 -3.58
N GLU A 55 -17.01 -4.91 -2.66
CA GLU A 55 -16.77 -5.34 -1.28
C GLU A 55 -16.43 -6.84 -1.21
N GLY A 56 -15.38 -7.18 -0.47
CA GLY A 56 -14.93 -8.56 -0.32
C GLY A 56 -14.11 -8.77 0.94
N THR A 57 -13.90 -10.04 1.30
CA THR A 57 -13.08 -10.43 2.46
C THR A 57 -12.04 -11.46 2.01
N LEU A 58 -10.78 -11.21 2.36
CA LEU A 58 -9.69 -12.17 2.17
C LEU A 58 -9.36 -12.82 3.51
N VAL A 59 -9.41 -14.16 3.54
CA VAL A 59 -9.08 -14.97 4.71
C VAL A 59 -7.81 -15.75 4.42
N GLY A 60 -6.85 -15.72 5.35
CA GLY A 60 -5.57 -16.40 5.19
C GLY A 60 -4.81 -16.52 6.50
N ILE A 61 -3.56 -16.97 6.40
CA ILE A 61 -2.63 -17.10 7.52
C ILE A 61 -1.52 -16.06 7.42
N VAL A 62 -0.97 -15.67 8.58
CA VAL A 62 0.18 -14.76 8.64
C VAL A 62 1.47 -15.59 8.64
N TYR A 63 2.40 -15.26 7.75
CA TYR A 63 3.74 -15.84 7.70
C TYR A 63 4.79 -14.74 7.75
N HIS A 64 5.76 -14.87 8.66
CA HIS A 64 6.86 -13.92 8.79
C HIS A 64 8.18 -14.61 8.38
N PRO A 65 8.71 -14.33 7.18
CA PRO A 65 9.90 -14.99 6.67
C PRO A 65 11.14 -14.57 7.47
N LYS A 66 12.05 -15.52 7.74
CA LYS A 66 13.35 -15.22 8.37
C LYS A 66 14.26 -14.35 7.47
N PRO A 67 14.47 -14.68 6.18
CA PRO A 67 15.18 -13.79 5.26
C PRO A 67 14.25 -12.72 4.69
N ASN A 68 14.82 -11.60 4.23
CA ASN A 68 14.11 -10.55 3.49
C ASN A 68 12.84 -10.03 4.19
N GLN A 69 12.89 -9.83 5.53
CA GLN A 69 11.75 -9.37 6.33
C GLN A 69 11.13 -8.05 5.86
N MET A 70 11.93 -7.18 5.21
CA MET A 70 11.50 -5.91 4.63
C MET A 70 11.02 -6.02 3.17
N ALA A 71 11.11 -7.20 2.57
CA ALA A 71 10.73 -7.48 1.18
C ALA A 71 11.42 -6.58 0.11
N CYS A 72 12.60 -6.03 0.40
CA CYS A 72 13.33 -5.15 -0.54
C CYS A 72 13.99 -5.92 -1.70
N ASN A 73 14.28 -7.21 -1.51
CA ASN A 73 14.83 -8.07 -2.55
C ASN A 73 13.72 -8.85 -3.25
N GLY A 74 13.93 -9.22 -4.52
CA GLY A 74 13.02 -10.10 -5.26
C GLY A 74 12.75 -11.38 -4.48
N ALA A 75 11.51 -11.87 -4.56
CA ALA A 75 11.19 -13.17 -4.01
C ALA A 75 12.09 -14.23 -4.68
N PRO A 76 12.66 -15.18 -3.92
CA PRO A 76 13.32 -16.31 -4.56
C PRO A 76 12.30 -16.98 -5.48
N CYS A 77 12.65 -17.15 -6.76
CA CYS A 77 11.84 -17.91 -7.69
C CYS A 77 11.65 -19.30 -7.09
N ALA A 78 10.40 -19.66 -6.79
CA ALA A 78 10.01 -21.01 -6.41
C ALA A 78 9.83 -21.86 -7.68
#